data_AF-R5B8E5-F1
#
_entry.id   AF-R5B8E5-F1
#
_cell.length_a   1.000
_cell.length_b   1.000
_cell.length_c   1.000
_cell.angle_alpha   90.00
_cell.angle_beta   90.00
_cell.angle_gamma   90.00
#
_symmetry.space_group_name_H-M   'P 1'
#
loop_
_entity.id
_entity.type
_entity.pdbx_description
1 polymer ?
#
loop_
_entity_poly.entity_id
_entity_poly.type
_entity_poly.pdbx_seq_one_letter_code
_entity_poly.pdbx_strand_id
1 'polypeptide(L)'
;MNFREYQIAARSGDSAKALAALEKVLEYANRTQSEALSETVAASQRDYIQGQAEAGMVRLRAARLKLWVLALGALLALAAAAAVYFVRKAEAKRKLEAERLETEKFMNIAEDLQSRLSRPVSKSGHREMDRFNVLERLCEQYYVHEGTDNLQPKILKEVKSIVEGFRSDKKVQKGLENMLDQVMDGVMTRLRAEFPSWKEDDFLLFCFTAAGFSSTTISALMGKDKSVIYNRVWRLKGRISASDSPQKEFFLSALDKK
;
A
#
# COMPACT_ATOMS: atom_id res chain seq x y z
N MET A 1 -45.19 -85.62 24.40
CA MET A 1 -45.92 -86.82 24.85
C MET A 1 -45.06 -87.72 25.74
N ASN A 2 -43.80 -87.98 25.36
CA ASN A 2 -42.91 -88.98 25.98
C ASN A 2 -42.67 -88.84 27.51
N PHE A 3 -42.68 -87.62 28.08
CA PHE A 3 -42.48 -87.45 29.52
C PHE A 3 -43.67 -87.95 30.36
N ARG A 4 -44.90 -87.83 29.84
CA ARG A 4 -46.08 -88.41 30.49
C ARG A 4 -46.09 -89.92 30.37
N GLU A 5 -45.65 -90.46 29.24
CA GLU A 5 -45.47 -91.91 29.05
C GLU A 5 -44.44 -92.49 30.01
N TYR A 6 -43.31 -91.80 30.21
CA TYR A 6 -42.34 -92.14 31.25
C TYR A 6 -42.99 -92.19 32.64
N GLN A 7 -43.72 -91.14 33.03
CA GLN A 7 -44.37 -91.08 34.35
C GLN A 7 -45.39 -92.21 34.57
N ILE A 8 -46.13 -92.57 33.53
CA ILE A 8 -47.11 -93.66 33.59
C ILE A 8 -46.39 -95.01 33.70
N ALA A 9 -45.41 -95.29 32.83
CA ALA A 9 -44.66 -96.55 32.83
C ALA A 9 -43.84 -96.77 34.11
N ALA A 10 -43.27 -95.69 34.66
CA ALA A 10 -42.54 -95.73 35.93
C ALA A 10 -43.46 -96.07 37.12
N ARG A 11 -44.69 -95.54 37.13
CA ARG A 11 -45.68 -95.82 38.18
C ARG A 11 -46.33 -97.20 38.03
N SER A 12 -46.42 -97.74 36.81
CA SER A 12 -46.95 -99.07 36.55
C SER A 12 -45.93 -100.19 36.76
N GLY A 13 -44.68 -99.89 37.14
CA GLY A 13 -43.62 -100.87 37.37
C GLY A 13 -42.99 -101.45 36.11
N ASP A 14 -43.27 -100.91 34.92
CA ASP A 14 -42.70 -101.37 33.65
C ASP A 14 -41.38 -100.62 33.37
N SER A 15 -40.31 -101.07 34.03
CA SER A 15 -39.01 -100.40 34.02
C SER A 15 -38.39 -100.29 32.62
N ALA A 16 -38.64 -101.27 31.74
CA ALA A 16 -38.11 -101.26 30.38
C ALA A 16 -38.75 -100.15 29.53
N LYS A 17 -40.09 -100.01 29.59
CA LYS A 17 -40.78 -98.92 28.88
C LYS A 17 -40.49 -97.56 29.50
N ALA A 18 -40.35 -97.49 30.83
CA ALA A 18 -39.98 -96.25 31.50
C ALA A 18 -38.58 -95.77 31.06
N LEU A 19 -37.58 -96.67 31.02
CA LEU A 19 -36.23 -96.34 30.59
C LEU A 19 -36.22 -95.85 29.12
N ALA A 20 -36.88 -96.58 28.21
CA ALA A 20 -36.93 -96.18 26.81
C ALA A 20 -37.65 -94.83 26.59
N ALA A 21 -38.68 -94.53 27.38
CA ALA A 21 -39.35 -93.23 27.34
C ALA A 21 -38.47 -92.11 27.92
N LEU A 22 -37.71 -92.39 28.99
CA LEU A 22 -36.78 -91.46 29.60
C LEU A 22 -35.60 -91.13 28.68
N GLU A 23 -35.00 -92.15 28.05
CA GLU A 23 -33.91 -91.97 27.08
C GLU A 23 -34.34 -91.06 25.92
N LYS A 24 -35.55 -91.26 25.38
CA LYS A 24 -36.09 -90.37 24.34
C LYS A 24 -36.31 -88.93 24.82
N VAL A 25 -36.71 -88.73 26.08
CA VAL A 25 -36.86 -87.40 26.67
C VAL A 25 -35.51 -86.73 26.86
N LEU A 26 -34.51 -87.48 27.35
CA LEU A 26 -33.16 -86.98 27.56
C LEU A 26 -32.46 -86.66 26.23
N GLU A 27 -32.61 -87.51 25.22
CA GLU A 27 -32.06 -87.28 23.88
C GLU A 27 -32.65 -86.02 23.25
N TYR A 28 -33.98 -85.85 23.33
CA TYR A 28 -34.65 -84.64 22.85
C TYR A 28 -34.20 -83.39 23.61
N ALA A 29 -34.11 -83.45 24.94
CA ALA A 29 -33.66 -82.33 25.76
C ALA A 29 -32.20 -81.95 25.46
N ASN A 30 -31.31 -82.94 25.37
CA ASN A 30 -29.90 -82.72 25.08
C ASN A 30 -29.71 -82.16 23.66
N ARG A 31 -30.44 -82.67 22.67
CA ARG A 31 -30.43 -82.12 21.31
C ARG A 31 -30.90 -80.67 21.28
N THR A 32 -32.02 -80.37 21.92
CA THR A 32 -32.55 -79.00 21.98
C THR A 32 -31.57 -78.05 22.68
N GLN A 33 -30.94 -78.50 23.76
CA GLN A 33 -29.94 -77.71 24.48
C GLN A 33 -28.66 -77.51 23.66
N SER A 34 -28.20 -78.54 22.93
CA SER A 34 -27.06 -78.44 22.03
C SER A 34 -27.33 -77.52 20.85
N GLU A 35 -28.53 -77.55 20.27
CA GLU A 35 -28.95 -76.65 19.19
C GLU A 35 -29.04 -75.19 19.70
N ALA A 36 -29.68 -74.95 20.84
CA ALA A 36 -29.75 -73.63 21.47
C ALA A 36 -28.37 -73.08 21.87
N LEU A 37 -27.47 -73.95 22.35
CA LEU A 37 -26.09 -73.58 22.67
C LEU A 37 -25.31 -73.23 21.40
N SER A 38 -25.45 -74.03 20.34
CA SER A 38 -24.81 -73.75 19.05
C SER A 38 -25.31 -72.43 18.44
N GLU A 39 -26.60 -72.14 18.55
CA GLU A 39 -27.19 -70.87 18.10
C GLU A 39 -26.66 -69.70 18.93
N THR A 40 -26.58 -69.84 20.25
CA THR A 40 -26.03 -68.82 21.16
C THR A 40 -24.55 -68.55 20.88
N VAL A 41 -23.76 -69.60 20.63
CA VAL A 41 -22.34 -69.47 20.27
C VAL A 41 -22.18 -68.80 18.90
N ALA A 42 -23.00 -69.17 17.92
CA ALA A 42 -22.99 -68.54 16.60
C ALA A 42 -23.41 -67.06 16.67
N ALA A 43 -24.43 -66.73 17.46
CA ALA A 43 -24.88 -65.36 17.68
C ALA A 43 -23.80 -64.53 18.38
N SER A 44 -23.21 -65.04 19.47
CA SER A 44 -22.14 -64.34 20.19
C SER A 44 -20.87 -64.15 19.34
N GLN A 45 -20.50 -65.12 18.52
CA GLN A 45 -19.37 -64.99 17.58
C GLN A 45 -19.67 -63.94 16.51
N ARG A 46 -20.90 -63.93 15.98
CA ARG A 46 -21.35 -62.92 15.00
C ARG A 46 -21.33 -61.53 15.62
N ASP A 47 -21.86 -61.36 16.82
CA ASP A 47 -21.88 -60.09 17.54
C ASP A 47 -20.46 -59.60 17.85
N TYR A 48 -19.55 -60.51 18.22
CA TYR A 48 -18.15 -60.19 18.44
C TYR A 48 -17.46 -59.70 17.16
N ILE A 49 -17.64 -60.41 16.04
CA ILE A 49 -17.07 -60.04 14.74
C ILE A 49 -17.67 -58.70 14.25
N GLN A 50 -18.98 -58.54 14.40
CA GLN A 50 -19.67 -57.31 14.01
C GLN A 50 -19.24 -56.12 14.88
N GLY A 51 -19.12 -56.31 16.19
CA GLY A 51 -18.62 -55.29 17.11
C GLY A 51 -17.17 -54.90 16.81
N GLN A 52 -16.30 -55.86 16.45
CA GLN A 52 -14.94 -55.55 16.00
C GLN A 52 -14.94 -54.75 14.69
N ALA A 53 -15.79 -55.08 13.73
CA ALA A 53 -15.91 -54.37 12.45
C ALA A 53 -16.43 -52.94 12.66
N GLU A 54 -17.44 -52.73 13.51
CA GLU A 54 -17.99 -51.42 13.84
C GLU A 54 -16.97 -50.53 14.56
N ALA A 55 -16.26 -51.08 15.57
CA ALA A 55 -15.18 -50.37 16.25
C ALA A 55 -14.05 -49.97 15.29
N GLY A 56 -13.71 -50.85 14.35
CA GLY A 56 -12.75 -50.57 13.27
C GLY A 56 -13.20 -49.43 12.37
N MET A 57 -14.46 -49.43 11.94
CA MET A 57 -15.03 -48.40 11.06
C MET A 57 -15.07 -47.02 11.74
N VAL A 58 -15.40 -46.95 13.03
CA VAL A 58 -15.36 -45.70 13.81
C VAL A 58 -13.93 -45.16 13.92
N ARG A 59 -12.95 -46.02 14.24
CA ARG A 59 -11.54 -45.64 14.31
C ARG A 59 -10.99 -45.18 12.95
N LEU A 60 -11.36 -45.86 11.87
CA LEU A 60 -10.96 -45.50 10.51
C LEU A 60 -11.59 -44.17 10.07
N ARG A 61 -12.87 -43.91 10.39
CA ARG A 61 -13.52 -42.62 10.12
C ARG A 61 -12.84 -41.50 10.90
N ALA A 62 -12.54 -41.70 12.18
CA ALA A 62 -11.84 -40.73 13.00
C ALA A 62 -10.41 -40.46 12.50
N ALA A 63 -9.65 -41.50 12.12
CA ALA A 63 -8.32 -41.37 11.55
C ALA A 63 -8.35 -40.63 10.20
N ARG A 64 -9.32 -40.96 9.34
CA ARG A 64 -9.51 -40.32 8.04
C ARG A 64 -9.90 -38.85 8.19
N LEU A 65 -10.80 -38.52 9.12
CA LEU A 65 -11.15 -37.14 9.45
C LEU A 65 -9.94 -36.36 9.96
N LYS A 66 -9.14 -36.94 10.87
CA LYS A 66 -7.89 -36.32 11.34
C LYS A 66 -6.91 -36.06 10.19
N LEU A 67 -6.74 -37.01 9.27
CA LEU A 67 -5.90 -36.83 8.08
C LEU A 67 -6.43 -35.72 7.17
N TRP A 68 -7.74 -35.65 6.94
CA TRP A 68 -8.35 -34.56 6.15
C TRP A 68 -8.20 -33.20 6.80
N VAL A 69 -8.34 -33.11 8.13
CA VAL A 69 -8.13 -31.86 8.88
C VAL A 69 -6.67 -31.40 8.80
N LEU A 70 -5.72 -32.33 8.97
CA LEU A 70 -4.29 -32.04 8.83
C LEU A 70 -3.94 -31.62 7.39
N ALA A 71 -4.48 -32.31 6.39
CA ALA A 71 -4.27 -31.98 4.97
C ALA A 71 -4.84 -30.61 4.62
N LEU A 72 -6.04 -30.28 5.12
CA LEU A 72 -6.67 -28.96 4.91
C LEU A 72 -5.86 -27.85 5.59
N GLY A 73 -5.36 -28.09 6.80
CA GLY A 73 -4.48 -27.15 7.51
C GLY A 73 -3.17 -26.90 6.76
N ALA A 74 -2.54 -27.96 6.24
CA ALA A 74 -1.32 -27.85 5.43
C ALA A 74 -1.58 -27.08 4.11
N LEU A 75 -2.72 -27.33 3.46
CA LEU A 75 -3.13 -26.61 2.25
C LEU A 75 -3.34 -25.12 2.52
N LEU A 76 -4.02 -24.77 3.61
CA LEU A 76 -4.23 -23.37 4.02
C LEU A 76 -2.92 -22.67 4.38
N ALA A 77 -2.01 -23.37 5.06
CA ALA A 77 -0.68 -22.83 5.38
C ALA A 77 0.15 -22.57 4.10
N LEU A 78 0.12 -23.49 3.13
CA LEU A 78 0.74 -23.30 1.82
C LEU A 78 0.13 -22.14 1.04
N ALA A 79 -1.20 -22.02 1.05
CA ALA A 79 -1.90 -20.91 0.40
C ALA A 79 -1.55 -19.56 1.05
N ALA A 80 -1.47 -19.50 2.37
CA ALA A 80 -1.07 -18.30 3.10
C ALA A 80 0.40 -17.93 2.82
N ALA A 81 1.31 -18.92 2.82
CA ALA A 81 2.71 -18.71 2.47
C ALA A 81 2.88 -18.25 1.02
N ALA A 82 2.12 -18.84 0.09
CA ALA A 82 2.09 -18.41 -1.30
C ALA A 82 1.53 -16.99 -1.44
N ALA A 83 0.44 -16.65 -0.75
CA ALA A 83 -0.13 -15.30 -0.74
C ALA A 83 0.88 -14.28 -0.21
N VAL A 84 1.56 -14.57 0.90
CA VAL A 84 2.63 -13.71 1.44
C VAL A 84 3.80 -13.61 0.45
N TYR A 85 4.19 -14.70 -0.19
CA TYR A 85 5.23 -14.70 -1.22
C TYR A 85 4.82 -13.85 -2.43
N PHE A 86 3.58 -13.97 -2.93
CA PHE A 86 3.07 -13.17 -4.04
C PHE A 86 2.94 -11.69 -3.68
N VAL A 87 2.48 -11.36 -2.47
CA VAL A 87 2.41 -9.98 -1.96
C VAL A 87 3.81 -9.39 -1.85
N ARG A 88 4.75 -10.08 -1.20
CA ARG A 88 6.14 -9.61 -1.10
C ARG A 88 6.84 -9.51 -2.44
N LYS A 89 6.57 -10.44 -3.36
CA LYS A 89 7.10 -10.41 -4.74
C LYS A 89 6.46 -9.29 -5.56
N ALA A 90 5.18 -9.00 -5.36
CA ALA A 90 4.50 -7.88 -5.98
C ALA A 90 4.99 -6.54 -5.42
N GLU A 91 5.21 -6.43 -4.11
CA GLU A 91 5.82 -5.26 -3.46
C GLU A 91 7.28 -5.06 -3.91
N ALA A 92 8.08 -6.13 -4.01
CA ALA A 92 9.45 -6.04 -4.50
C ALA A 92 9.50 -5.63 -5.98
N LYS A 93 8.59 -6.15 -6.82
CA LYS A 93 8.43 -5.70 -8.20
C LYS A 93 7.97 -4.25 -8.30
N ARG A 94 7.00 -3.83 -7.48
CA ARG A 94 6.51 -2.45 -7.43
C ARG A 94 7.60 -1.47 -6.98
N LYS A 95 8.45 -1.86 -6.02
CA LYS A 95 9.61 -1.07 -5.60
C LYS A 95 10.63 -0.92 -6.72
N LEU A 96 10.95 -2.03 -7.40
CA LEU A 96 11.88 -2.02 -8.55
C LEU A 96 11.29 -1.26 -9.75
N GLU A 97 9.98 -1.34 -9.99
CA GLU A 97 9.29 -0.58 -11.04
C GLU A 97 9.17 0.90 -10.70
N ALA A 98 8.96 1.27 -9.43
CA ALA A 98 8.98 2.66 -8.99
C ALA A 98 10.39 3.27 -9.12
N GLU A 99 11.42 2.53 -8.74
CA GLU A 99 12.83 2.92 -8.90
C GLU A 99 13.23 2.98 -10.38
N ARG A 100 12.74 2.06 -11.23
CA ARG A 100 12.91 2.14 -12.69
C ARG A 100 12.16 3.30 -13.32
N LEU A 101 10.96 3.62 -12.84
CA LEU A 101 10.19 4.76 -13.32
C LEU A 101 10.84 6.09 -12.89
N GLU A 102 11.46 6.13 -11.72
CA GLU A 102 12.26 7.28 -11.28
C GLU A 102 13.55 7.40 -12.10
N THR A 103 14.33 6.33 -12.24
CA THR A 103 15.56 6.35 -13.04
C THR A 103 15.30 6.62 -14.52
N GLU A 104 14.20 6.13 -15.12
CA GLU A 104 13.79 6.51 -16.47
C GLU A 104 13.35 7.97 -16.56
N LYS A 105 12.65 8.52 -15.56
CA LYS A 105 12.31 9.95 -15.53
C LYS A 105 13.57 10.81 -15.42
N PHE A 106 14.52 10.43 -14.57
CA PHE A 106 15.79 11.16 -14.41
C PHE A 106 16.70 11.01 -15.63
N MET A 107 16.73 9.83 -16.27
CA MET A 107 17.46 9.63 -17.53
C MET A 107 16.85 10.42 -18.67
N ASN A 108 15.52 10.46 -18.82
CA ASN A 108 14.86 11.31 -19.81
C ASN A 108 15.08 12.80 -19.55
N ILE A 109 15.13 13.23 -18.28
CA ILE A 109 15.45 14.63 -17.92
C ILE A 109 16.93 14.94 -18.21
N ALA A 110 17.85 14.02 -17.90
CA ALA A 110 19.27 14.17 -18.18
C ALA A 110 19.55 14.17 -19.70
N GLU A 111 18.84 13.33 -20.46
CA GLU A 111 18.94 13.24 -21.92
C GLU A 111 18.30 14.46 -22.61
N ASP A 112 17.15 14.97 -22.13
CA ASP A 112 16.57 16.25 -22.58
C ASP A 112 17.51 17.42 -22.27
N LEU A 113 18.13 17.44 -21.08
CA LEU A 113 19.10 18.46 -20.67
C LEU A 113 20.37 18.41 -21.54
N GLN A 114 20.89 17.21 -21.82
CA GLN A 114 22.04 17.01 -22.70
C GLN A 114 21.72 17.39 -24.15
N SER A 115 20.52 17.10 -24.63
CA SER A 115 20.05 17.51 -25.97
C SER A 115 19.95 19.04 -26.11
N ARG A 116 19.54 19.73 -25.04
CA ARG A 116 19.47 21.20 -24.97
C ARG A 116 20.85 21.85 -24.89
N LEU A 117 21.79 21.24 -24.18
CA LEU A 117 23.19 21.65 -24.12
C LEU A 117 23.94 21.48 -25.46
N SER A 118 23.53 20.49 -26.27
CA SER A 118 24.13 20.17 -27.56
C SER A 118 23.68 21.10 -28.70
N ARG A 119 22.62 21.90 -28.49
CA ARG A 119 22.21 22.94 -29.45
C ARG A 119 23.18 24.12 -29.34
N PRO A 120 23.74 24.63 -30.46
CA PRO A 120 24.67 25.74 -30.41
C PRO A 120 23.99 26.98 -29.81
N VAL A 121 24.37 27.31 -28.58
CA VAL A 121 23.85 28.44 -27.82
C VAL A 121 24.29 29.73 -28.51
N SER A 122 23.34 30.41 -29.15
CA SER A 122 23.50 31.78 -29.63
C SER A 122 23.67 32.73 -28.44
N LYS A 123 24.93 33.07 -28.13
CA LYS A 123 25.42 34.29 -27.43
C LYS A 123 24.55 34.89 -26.30
N SER A 124 24.03 34.07 -25.38
CA SER A 124 23.43 34.52 -24.09
C SER A 124 23.97 33.75 -22.87
N GLY A 125 25.10 33.06 -23.04
CA GLY A 125 25.55 31.92 -22.20
C GLY A 125 26.11 32.20 -20.80
N HIS A 126 25.76 33.29 -20.14
CA HIS A 126 26.21 33.53 -18.74
C HIS A 126 25.08 33.62 -17.72
N ARG A 127 23.82 33.74 -18.12
CA ARG A 127 22.71 33.96 -17.16
C ARG A 127 21.84 32.74 -16.88
N GLU A 128 21.87 31.74 -17.75
CA GLU A 128 21.08 30.51 -17.58
C GLU A 128 21.84 29.46 -16.76
N MET A 129 23.19 29.44 -16.82
CA MET A 129 24.03 28.49 -16.07
C MET A 129 23.88 28.61 -14.55
N ASP A 130 23.74 29.83 -14.01
CA ASP A 130 23.63 30.04 -12.55
C ASP A 130 22.30 29.53 -11.95
N ARG A 131 21.23 29.42 -12.76
CA ARG A 131 19.89 29.01 -12.27
C ARG A 131 19.77 27.50 -12.14
N PHE A 132 20.36 26.76 -13.08
CA PHE A 132 20.46 25.30 -12.99
C PHE A 132 21.33 24.87 -11.81
N ASN A 133 22.34 25.68 -11.47
CA ASN A 133 23.24 25.44 -10.34
C ASN A 133 22.50 25.40 -8.98
N VAL A 134 21.44 26.20 -8.78
CA VAL A 134 20.69 26.21 -7.50
C VAL A 134 19.87 24.93 -7.31
N LEU A 135 19.17 24.47 -8.35
CA LEU A 135 18.42 23.22 -8.30
C LEU A 135 19.38 22.05 -8.16
N GLU A 136 20.47 22.04 -8.92
CA GLU A 136 21.53 21.03 -8.85
C GLU A 136 22.13 20.93 -7.45
N ARG A 137 22.46 22.06 -6.81
CA ARG A 137 22.96 22.10 -5.42
C ARG A 137 21.94 21.56 -4.42
N LEU A 138 20.65 21.91 -4.55
CA LEU A 138 19.60 21.37 -3.67
C LEU A 138 19.44 19.85 -3.85
N CYS A 139 19.47 19.37 -5.10
CA CYS A 139 19.42 17.95 -5.42
C CYS A 139 20.66 17.20 -4.91
N GLU A 140 21.86 17.79 -5.04
CA GLU A 140 23.10 17.23 -4.51
C GLU A 140 23.07 17.13 -2.98
N GLN A 141 22.66 18.21 -2.29
CA GLN A 141 22.53 18.17 -0.83
C GLN A 141 21.46 17.17 -0.38
N TYR A 142 20.39 17.00 -1.16
CA TYR A 142 19.36 16.01 -0.89
C TYR A 142 19.91 14.59 -1.01
N TYR A 143 20.54 14.27 -2.13
CA TYR A 143 21.09 12.95 -2.42
C TYR A 143 22.24 12.57 -1.47
N VAL A 144 23.19 13.47 -1.21
CA VAL A 144 24.37 13.19 -0.37
C VAL A 144 24.00 12.95 1.09
N HIS A 145 22.93 13.59 1.58
CA HIS A 145 22.54 13.54 2.98
C HIS A 145 21.25 12.77 3.23
N GLU A 146 20.67 12.13 2.21
CA GLU A 146 19.45 11.34 2.34
C GLU A 146 19.58 10.27 3.43
N GLY A 147 18.59 10.18 4.33
CA GLY A 147 18.62 9.24 5.45
C GLY A 147 19.58 9.59 6.60
N THR A 148 20.23 10.76 6.56
CA THR A 148 21.10 11.26 7.65
C THR A 148 20.45 12.42 8.41
N ASP A 149 20.79 12.56 9.69
CA ASP A 149 20.34 13.69 10.53
C ASP A 149 20.84 15.07 10.02
N ASN A 150 21.81 15.08 9.11
CA ASN A 150 22.40 16.28 8.54
C ASN A 150 21.67 16.83 7.30
N LEU A 151 20.66 16.11 6.78
CA LEU A 151 19.90 16.56 5.60
C LEU A 151 19.18 17.89 5.84
N GLN A 152 18.35 17.93 6.89
CA GLN A 152 17.55 19.11 7.22
C GLN A 152 18.41 20.37 7.40
N PRO A 153 19.48 20.40 8.21
CA PRO A 153 20.27 21.62 8.38
C PRO A 153 20.97 22.07 7.10
N LYS A 154 21.36 21.15 6.21
CA LYS A 154 22.02 21.47 4.92
C LYS A 154 21.05 22.04 3.90
N ILE A 155 19.88 21.41 3.73
CA ILE A 155 18.82 21.92 2.86
C ILE A 155 18.32 23.28 3.36
N LEU A 156 18.11 23.43 4.67
CA LEU A 156 17.72 24.70 5.25
C LEU A 156 18.78 25.79 5.05
N LYS A 157 20.07 25.45 5.11
CA LYS A 157 21.16 26.41 4.84
C LYS A 157 21.11 26.89 3.40
N GLU A 158 20.93 25.99 2.43
CA GLU A 158 20.83 26.36 1.01
C GLU A 158 19.58 27.19 0.72
N VAL A 159 18.42 26.79 1.24
CA VAL A 159 17.18 27.57 1.11
C VAL A 159 17.34 28.98 1.71
N LYS A 160 17.97 29.10 2.89
CA LYS A 160 18.27 30.42 3.49
C LYS A 160 19.20 31.25 2.61
N SER A 161 20.23 30.63 2.02
CA SER A 161 21.14 31.32 1.11
C SER A 161 20.42 31.88 -0.12
N ILE A 162 19.47 31.12 -0.68
CA ILE A 162 18.65 31.56 -1.82
C ILE A 162 17.77 32.74 -1.41
N VAL A 163 17.05 32.62 -0.29
CA VAL A 163 16.17 33.69 0.23
C VAL A 163 16.96 34.96 0.48
N GLU A 164 18.15 34.86 1.09
CA GLU A 164 19.01 36.02 1.35
C GLU A 164 19.55 36.64 0.06
N GLY A 165 19.89 35.83 -0.94
CA GLY A 165 20.24 36.31 -2.27
C GLY A 165 19.14 37.17 -2.90
N PHE A 166 17.88 36.73 -2.81
CA PHE A 166 16.75 37.54 -3.28
C PHE A 166 16.48 38.78 -2.43
N ARG A 167 16.81 38.77 -1.14
CA ARG A 167 16.60 39.90 -0.23
C ARG A 167 17.62 41.01 -0.43
N SER A 168 18.89 40.64 -0.64
CA SER A 168 20.01 41.56 -0.52
C SER A 168 20.81 41.73 -1.82
N ASP A 169 20.75 40.78 -2.77
CA ASP A 169 21.50 40.87 -4.03
C ASP A 169 20.67 41.50 -5.17
N LYS A 170 20.98 42.75 -5.46
CA LYS A 170 20.39 43.50 -6.58
C LYS A 170 20.60 42.82 -7.94
N LYS A 171 21.68 42.06 -8.13
CA LYS A 171 21.92 41.33 -9.40
C LYS A 171 20.92 40.18 -9.56
N VAL A 172 20.60 39.47 -8.48
CA VAL A 172 19.59 38.40 -8.47
C VAL A 172 18.21 38.98 -8.73
N GLN A 173 17.84 40.05 -8.02
CA GLN A 173 16.57 40.76 -8.23
C GLN A 173 16.43 41.27 -9.67
N LYS A 174 17.48 41.90 -10.22
CA LYS A 174 17.47 42.35 -11.61
C LYS A 174 17.48 41.20 -12.61
N GLY A 175 18.09 40.06 -12.26
CA GLY A 175 18.02 38.83 -13.03
C GLY A 175 16.58 38.33 -13.20
N LEU A 176 15.81 38.35 -12.12
CA LEU A 176 14.38 38.00 -12.13
C LEU A 176 13.57 39.01 -12.95
N GLU A 177 13.78 40.33 -12.77
CA GLU A 177 13.08 41.34 -13.57
C GLU A 177 13.31 41.13 -15.07
N ASN A 178 14.55 40.85 -15.49
CA ASN A 178 14.87 40.63 -16.90
C ASN A 178 14.23 39.34 -17.44
N MET A 179 14.15 38.28 -16.62
CA MET A 179 13.43 37.06 -17.00
C MET A 179 11.94 37.36 -17.18
N LEU A 180 11.36 38.13 -16.27
CA LEU A 180 9.96 38.51 -16.33
C LEU A 180 9.66 39.37 -17.57
N ASP A 181 10.57 40.30 -17.90
CA ASP A 181 10.51 41.07 -19.14
C ASP A 181 10.54 40.19 -20.40
N GLN A 182 11.38 39.14 -20.42
CA GLN A 182 11.45 38.22 -21.56
C GLN A 182 10.15 37.40 -21.72
N VAL A 183 9.52 37.01 -20.61
CA VAL A 183 8.31 36.17 -20.62
C VAL A 183 7.04 36.98 -20.82
N MET A 184 7.03 38.25 -20.38
CA MET A 184 5.84 39.11 -20.38
C MET A 184 6.09 40.44 -21.09
N ASP A 185 6.59 40.39 -22.33
CA ASP A 185 6.71 41.53 -23.27
C ASP A 185 7.24 42.84 -22.65
N GLY A 186 8.30 42.74 -21.86
CA GLY A 186 8.94 43.88 -21.22
C GLY A 186 8.13 44.52 -20.08
N VAL A 187 7.31 43.74 -19.37
CA VAL A 187 6.42 44.24 -18.29
C VAL A 187 7.11 45.13 -17.25
N MET A 188 8.27 44.76 -16.74
CA MET A 188 9.03 45.53 -15.75
C MET A 188 9.64 46.79 -16.36
N THR A 189 10.16 46.70 -17.58
CA THR A 189 10.70 47.86 -18.31
C THR A 189 9.62 48.90 -18.56
N ARG A 190 8.44 48.47 -19.03
CA ARG A 190 7.26 49.33 -19.25
C ARG A 190 6.73 49.90 -17.93
N LEU A 191 6.64 49.08 -16.88
CA LEU A 191 6.17 49.50 -15.56
C LEU A 191 7.09 50.60 -14.96
N ARG A 192 8.41 50.46 -15.08
CA ARG A 192 9.37 51.47 -14.60
C ARG A 192 9.26 52.79 -15.38
N ALA A 193 8.95 52.74 -16.68
CA ALA A 193 8.75 53.93 -17.49
C ALA A 193 7.43 54.67 -17.16
N GLU A 194 6.36 53.91 -16.90
CA GLU A 194 5.02 54.43 -16.59
C GLU A 194 4.89 54.92 -15.14
N PHE A 195 5.65 54.35 -14.21
CA PHE A 195 5.60 54.68 -12.79
C PHE A 195 6.98 55.08 -12.21
N PRO A 196 7.67 56.09 -12.76
CA PRO A 196 9.04 56.42 -12.36
C PRO A 196 9.18 56.90 -10.91
N SER A 197 8.08 57.32 -10.29
CA SER A 197 8.02 57.77 -8.89
C SER A 197 7.91 56.63 -7.87
N TRP A 198 7.73 55.37 -8.32
CA TRP A 198 7.61 54.24 -7.42
C TRP A 198 8.93 53.91 -6.73
N LYS A 199 8.81 53.38 -5.51
CA LYS A 199 9.96 52.87 -4.76
C LYS A 199 10.42 51.54 -5.35
N GLU A 200 11.71 51.24 -5.26
CA GLU A 200 12.27 49.94 -5.66
C GLU A 200 11.53 48.76 -5.03
N ASP A 201 11.19 48.87 -3.75
CA ASP A 201 10.38 47.90 -3.02
C ASP A 201 9.02 47.59 -3.65
N ASP A 202 8.42 48.54 -4.38
CA ASP A 202 7.14 48.36 -5.06
C ASP A 202 7.32 47.69 -6.43
N PHE A 203 8.42 47.99 -7.13
CA PHE A 203 8.81 47.25 -8.35
C PHE A 203 9.13 45.80 -8.04
N LEU A 204 9.87 45.54 -6.96
CA LEU A 204 10.14 44.19 -6.47
C LEU A 204 8.86 43.44 -6.11
N LEU A 205 7.94 44.11 -5.41
CA LEU A 205 6.65 43.51 -5.06
C LEU A 205 5.83 43.15 -6.30
N PHE A 206 5.79 44.04 -7.30
CA PHE A 206 5.15 43.75 -8.59
C PHE A 206 5.83 42.54 -9.24
N CYS A 207 7.16 42.55 -9.35
CA CYS A 207 7.94 41.50 -9.99
C CYS A 207 7.66 40.13 -9.38
N PHE A 208 7.70 40.01 -8.05
CA PHE A 208 7.38 38.75 -7.37
C PHE A 208 5.93 38.31 -7.53
N THR A 209 4.99 39.26 -7.51
CA THR A 209 3.56 38.95 -7.67
C THR A 209 3.27 38.48 -9.10
N ALA A 210 3.81 39.16 -10.10
CA ALA A 210 3.63 38.84 -11.50
C ALA A 210 4.39 37.58 -11.94
N ALA A 211 5.47 37.22 -11.22
CA ALA A 211 6.13 35.92 -11.35
C ALA A 211 5.31 34.75 -10.75
N GLY A 212 4.15 35.01 -10.13
CA GLY A 212 3.27 33.98 -9.57
C GLY A 212 3.67 33.48 -8.18
N PHE A 213 4.55 34.18 -7.46
CA PHE A 213 4.93 33.76 -6.12
C PHE A 213 3.77 33.88 -5.12
N SER A 214 3.63 32.88 -4.26
CA SER A 214 2.63 32.89 -3.19
C SER A 214 2.90 34.03 -2.20
N SER A 215 1.87 34.54 -1.51
CA SER A 215 2.04 35.58 -0.49
C SER A 215 2.97 35.15 0.65
N THR A 216 3.06 33.86 0.95
CA THR A 216 4.01 33.30 1.94
C THR A 216 5.45 33.41 1.41
N THR A 217 5.67 33.06 0.14
CA THR A 217 6.98 33.20 -0.51
C THR A 217 7.42 34.66 -0.56
N ILE A 218 6.54 35.56 -1.01
CA ILE A 218 6.82 37.00 -1.06
C ILE A 218 7.12 37.55 0.34
N SER A 219 6.37 37.11 1.36
CA SER A 219 6.62 37.48 2.76
C SER A 219 8.02 37.10 3.22
N ALA A 220 8.48 35.89 2.90
CA ALA A 220 9.83 35.44 3.21
C ALA A 220 10.91 36.23 2.45
N LEU A 221 10.73 36.45 1.14
CA LEU A 221 11.69 37.17 0.29
C LEU A 221 11.82 38.66 0.67
N MET A 222 10.72 39.30 1.07
CA MET A 222 10.72 40.71 1.47
C MET A 222 10.96 40.92 2.97
N GLY A 223 10.98 39.86 3.78
CA GLY A 223 11.10 39.95 5.24
C GLY A 223 9.98 40.77 5.89
N LYS A 224 8.75 40.64 5.39
CA LYS A 224 7.55 41.38 5.86
C LYS A 224 6.43 40.39 6.15
N ASP A 225 5.54 40.73 7.08
CA ASP A 225 4.39 39.86 7.39
C ASP A 225 3.45 39.66 6.19
N LYS A 226 2.83 38.49 6.13
CA LYS A 226 1.89 38.13 5.06
C LYS A 226 0.72 39.12 4.94
N SER A 227 0.21 39.64 6.06
CA SER A 227 -0.85 40.67 6.09
C SER A 227 -0.39 41.98 5.46
N VAL A 228 0.86 42.37 5.69
CA VAL A 228 1.47 43.55 5.06
C VAL A 228 1.61 43.34 3.56
N ILE A 229 2.02 42.16 3.11
CA ILE A 229 2.11 41.83 1.69
C ILE A 229 0.75 41.94 1.00
N TYR A 230 -0.31 41.35 1.56
CA TYR A 230 -1.66 41.46 0.99
C TYR A 230 -2.10 42.92 0.84
N ASN A 231 -1.94 43.72 1.89
CA ASN A 231 -2.31 45.13 1.87
C ASN A 231 -1.48 45.91 0.83
N ARG A 232 -0.19 45.62 0.71
CA ARG A 232 0.67 46.27 -0.28
C ARG A 232 0.32 45.88 -1.71
N VAL A 233 0.04 44.60 -1.98
CA VAL A 233 -0.40 44.14 -3.32
C VAL A 233 -1.74 44.77 -3.68
N TRP A 234 -2.69 44.82 -2.74
CA TRP A 234 -3.98 45.48 -2.96
C TRP A 234 -3.81 46.97 -3.29
N ARG A 235 -3.01 47.72 -2.51
CA ARG A 235 -2.70 49.13 -2.79
C ARG A 235 -1.99 49.29 -4.12
N LEU A 236 -1.09 48.38 -4.47
CA LEU A 236 -0.35 48.40 -5.71
C LEU A 236 -1.28 48.22 -6.92
N LYS A 237 -2.21 47.26 -6.88
CA LYS A 237 -3.29 47.12 -7.87
C LYS A 237 -4.15 48.38 -7.95
N GLY A 238 -4.54 48.93 -6.80
CA GLY A 238 -5.31 50.17 -6.73
C GLY A 238 -4.60 51.36 -7.40
N ARG A 239 -3.30 51.53 -7.16
CA ARG A 239 -2.49 52.58 -7.81
C ARG A 239 -2.39 52.41 -9.32
N ILE A 240 -2.25 51.18 -9.81
CA ILE A 240 -2.24 50.91 -11.27
C ILE A 240 -3.62 51.23 -11.86
N SER A 241 -4.69 50.74 -11.22
CA SER A 241 -6.06 50.92 -11.69
C SER A 241 -6.48 52.39 -11.75
N ALA A 242 -6.07 53.18 -10.76
CA ALA A 242 -6.35 54.62 -10.67
C ALA A 242 -5.36 55.49 -11.47
N SER A 243 -4.41 54.90 -12.20
CA SER A 243 -3.44 55.66 -12.98
C SER A 243 -3.96 56.03 -14.38
N ASP A 244 -3.38 57.08 -14.94
CA ASP A 244 -3.62 57.50 -16.33
C ASP A 244 -2.81 56.67 -17.35
N SER A 245 -2.20 55.57 -16.91
CA SER A 245 -1.40 54.69 -17.77
C SER A 245 -2.26 54.09 -18.88
N PRO A 246 -1.87 54.21 -20.17
CA PRO A 246 -2.53 53.49 -21.26
C PRO A 246 -2.35 51.97 -21.14
N GLN A 247 -1.40 51.50 -20.34
CA GLN A 247 -1.06 50.08 -20.15
C GLN A 247 -1.58 49.50 -18.83
N LYS A 248 -2.49 50.20 -18.13
CA LYS A 248 -3.02 49.74 -16.82
C LYS A 248 -3.61 48.33 -16.85
N GLU A 249 -4.39 47.99 -17.88
CA GLU A 249 -5.00 46.65 -18.02
C GLU A 249 -3.93 45.56 -18.22
N PHE A 250 -2.89 45.86 -18.98
CA PHE A 250 -1.76 44.96 -19.17
C PHE A 250 -1.07 44.66 -17.83
N PHE A 251 -0.78 45.68 -17.03
CA PHE A 251 -0.15 45.50 -15.72
C PHE A 251 -1.06 44.77 -14.72
N LEU A 252 -2.37 45.04 -14.71
CA LEU A 252 -3.31 44.34 -13.84
C LEU A 252 -3.44 42.86 -14.23
N SER A 253 -3.53 42.56 -15.53
CA SER A 253 -3.61 41.18 -16.03
C SER A 253 -2.37 40.34 -15.64
N ALA A 254 -1.19 40.97 -15.57
CA ALA A 254 0.03 40.33 -15.11
C ALA A 254 -0.03 39.92 -13.62
N LEU A 255 -0.90 40.55 -12.82
CA LEU A 255 -1.05 40.29 -11.38
C LEU A 255 -2.25 39.39 -11.03
N ASP A 256 -3.05 38.97 -12.02
CA ASP A 256 -4.29 38.20 -11.83
C ASP A 256 -4.14 36.71 -12.18
N LYS A 257 -3.00 36.28 -12.75
CA LYS A 257 -2.73 34.86 -13.03
C LYS A 257 -2.50 34.10 -11.72
N LYS A 258 -3.51 33.31 -11.33
CA LYS A 258 -3.41 32.21 -10.35
C LYS A 258 -3.39 30.88 -11.08
#